data_AF-A0A383RNA6-F1
#
_entry.id   AF-A0A383RNA6-F1
#
_cell.length_a   1.000
_cell.length_b   1.000
_cell.length_c   1.000
_cell.angle_alpha   90.00
_cell.angle_beta   90.00
_cell.angle_gamma   90.00
#
_symmetry.space_group_name_H-M   'P 1'
#
loop_
_entity.id
_entity.type
_entity.pdbx_description
1 polymer ?
#
loop_
_entity_poly.entity_id
_entity_poly.type
_entity_poly.pdbx_seq_one_letter_code
_entity_poly.pdbx_strand_id
1 'polypeptide(L)'
;MKKIVPDPPLTPPVSYFSIISDLAADDALAAASTLMDSLNQNLESYLSAEHIDAGDFRLENAQMLSQMICTLVVHARAKGEAHE
;
A
#
# COMPACT_ATOMS: atom_id res chain seq x y z
N MET A 1 -17.48 5.35 -34.61
CA MET A 1 -17.99 5.76 -33.29
C MET A 1 -16.84 5.76 -32.30
N LYS A 2 -16.43 6.92 -31.79
CA LYS A 2 -15.40 6.98 -30.74
C LYS A 2 -16.06 6.49 -29.46
N LYS A 3 -15.77 5.27 -29.02
CA LYS A 3 -16.14 4.83 -27.69
C LYS A 3 -15.40 5.75 -26.71
N ILE A 4 -16.14 6.63 -26.05
CA ILE A 4 -15.63 7.40 -24.92
C ILE A 4 -15.37 6.33 -23.86
N VAL A 5 -14.09 6.01 -23.65
CA VAL A 5 -13.67 5.19 -22.52
C VAL A 5 -13.82 6.10 -21.30
N PRO A 6 -14.64 5.72 -20.30
CA PRO A 6 -14.69 6.47 -19.06
C PRO A 6 -13.27 6.46 -18.46
N ASP A 7 -12.78 7.63 -18.07
CA ASP A 7 -11.53 7.68 -17.31
C ASP A 7 -11.65 6.75 -16.09
N PRO A 8 -10.63 5.94 -15.79
CA PRO A 8 -10.67 5.07 -14.64
C PRO A 8 -10.90 5.91 -13.39
N PRO A 9 -11.67 5.41 -12.41
CA PRO A 9 -11.95 6.17 -11.20
C PRO A 9 -10.62 6.53 -10.52
N LEU A 10 -10.43 7.82 -10.26
CA LEU A 10 -9.29 8.39 -9.53
C LEU A 10 -9.22 7.93 -8.06
N THR A 11 -10.18 7.11 -7.62
CA THR A 11 -10.18 6.56 -6.28
C THR A 11 -9.03 5.57 -6.15
N PRO A 12 -8.14 5.73 -5.16
CA PRO A 12 -7.15 4.71 -4.86
C PRO A 12 -7.88 3.36 -4.68
N PRO A 13 -7.25 2.24 -5.06
CA PRO A 13 -7.86 0.93 -4.87
C PRO A 13 -8.33 0.82 -3.43
N VAL A 14 -9.61 0.43 -3.26
CA VAL A 14 -10.21 0.27 -1.93
C VAL A 14 -9.32 -0.69 -1.16
N SER A 15 -8.64 -0.19 -0.13
CA SER A 15 -7.83 -1.05 0.70
C SER A 15 -8.77 -1.96 1.48
N TYR A 16 -8.46 -3.26 1.51
CA TYR A 16 -9.17 -4.21 2.37
C TYR A 16 -8.83 -3.99 3.86
N PHE A 17 -7.85 -3.14 4.16
CA PHE A 17 -7.43 -2.80 5.51
C PHE A 17 -8.05 -1.50 5.98
N SER A 18 -8.63 -1.55 7.18
CA SER A 18 -9.06 -0.38 7.95
C SER A 18 -8.32 -0.35 9.28
N ILE A 19 -7.90 0.84 9.72
CA ILE A 19 -7.25 1.03 11.00
C ILE A 19 -8.34 1.35 12.03
N ILE A 20 -8.54 0.43 12.98
CA ILE A 20 -9.55 0.56 14.06
C ILE A 20 -8.95 1.27 15.29
N SER A 21 -7.63 1.49 15.30
CA SER A 21 -6.89 2.05 16.43
C SER A 21 -6.74 3.57 16.32
N ASP A 22 -6.65 4.27 17.46
CA ASP A 22 -6.30 5.69 17.58
C ASP A 22 -4.79 5.93 17.34
N LEU A 23 -4.27 5.37 16.26
CA LEU A 23 -2.89 5.56 15.87
C LEU A 23 -2.67 7.04 15.49
N ALA A 24 -1.67 7.68 16.08
CA ALA A 24 -1.31 9.05 15.73
C ALA A 24 -0.79 9.13 14.28
N ALA A 25 -0.90 10.30 13.66
CA ALA A 25 -0.46 10.48 12.27
C ALA A 25 1.03 10.17 12.10
N ASP A 26 1.88 10.64 13.02
CA ASP A 26 3.33 10.40 12.99
C ASP A 26 3.66 8.90 13.14
N ASP A 27 2.99 8.21 14.06
CA ASP A 27 3.17 6.76 14.26
C ASP A 27 2.71 5.96 13.03
N ALA A 28 1.61 6.39 12.39
CA ALA A 28 1.13 5.79 11.16
C ALA A 28 2.12 5.97 10.00
N LEU A 29 2.74 7.14 9.86
CA LEU A 29 3.78 7.39 8.86
C LEU A 29 5.07 6.63 9.16
N ALA A 30 5.48 6.53 10.43
CA ALA A 30 6.62 5.72 10.84
C ALA A 30 6.41 4.24 10.47
N ALA A 31 5.23 3.70 10.78
CA ALA A 31 4.86 2.34 10.38
C ALA A 31 4.83 2.18 8.85
N ALA A 32 4.30 3.15 8.11
CA ALA A 32 4.30 3.12 6.65
C ALA A 32 5.72 3.09 6.09
N SER A 33 6.65 3.85 6.68
CA SER A 33 8.08 3.83 6.31
C SER A 33 8.69 2.45 6.49
N THR A 34 8.48 1.82 7.65
CA THR A 34 8.98 0.47 7.92
C THR A 34 8.42 -0.57 6.94
N LEU A 35 7.14 -0.45 6.57
CA LEU A 35 6.53 -1.34 5.58
C LEU A 35 7.07 -1.08 4.16
N MET A 36 7.39 0.16 3.81
CA MET A 36 8.04 0.48 2.52
C MET A 36 9.43 -0.16 2.41
N ASP A 37 10.23 -0.15 3.49
CA ASP A 37 11.52 -0.84 3.51
C ASP A 37 11.35 -2.35 3.30
N SER A 38 10.33 -2.94 3.94
CA SER A 38 9.99 -4.36 3.80
C SER A 38 9.52 -4.70 2.37
N LEU A 39 8.74 -3.82 1.75
CA LEU A 39 8.29 -3.94 0.36
C LEU A 39 9.48 -3.93 -0.60
N ASN A 40 10.41 -3.00 -0.42
CA ASN A 40 11.62 -2.91 -1.26
C ASN A 40 12.45 -4.19 -1.15
N GLN A 41 12.73 -4.67 0.06
CA GLN A 41 13.46 -5.93 0.26
C GLN A 41 12.76 -7.13 -0.38
N ASN A 42 11.43 -7.18 -0.28
CA ASN A 42 10.64 -8.25 -0.89
C ASN A 42 10.69 -8.22 -2.43
N LEU A 43 10.64 -7.03 -3.04
CA LEU A 43 10.76 -6.85 -4.49
C LEU A 43 12.18 -7.14 -4.99
N GLU A 44 13.22 -6.69 -4.30
CA GLU A 44 14.61 -7.03 -4.63
C GLU A 44 14.84 -8.56 -4.57
N SER A 45 14.27 -9.21 -3.56
CA SER A 45 14.33 -10.66 -3.43
C SER A 45 13.54 -11.39 -4.52
N TYR A 46 12.45 -10.81 -5.02
CA TYR A 46 11.71 -11.34 -6.18
C TYR A 46 12.55 -11.23 -7.46
N LEU A 47 13.16 -10.07 -7.69
CA LEU A 47 13.96 -9.80 -8.89
C LEU A 47 15.26 -10.62 -8.94
N SER A 48 15.82 -10.99 -7.78
CA SER A 48 17.03 -11.81 -7.68
C SER A 48 16.78 -13.32 -7.64
N ALA A 49 15.52 -13.77 -7.58
CA ALA A 49 15.20 -15.19 -7.51
C ALA A 49 15.32 -15.87 -8.89
N GLU A 50 16.17 -16.89 -8.98
CA GLU A 50 16.42 -17.63 -10.22
C GLU A 50 15.29 -18.60 -10.62
N HIS A 51 14.37 -18.97 -9.72
CA HIS A 51 13.41 -20.07 -9.94
C HIS A 51 11.95 -19.73 -9.60
N ILE A 52 11.06 -20.28 -10.44
CA ILE A 52 9.71 -19.81 -10.80
C ILE A 52 8.62 -20.07 -9.72
N ASP A 53 8.90 -20.77 -8.63
CA ASP A 53 7.85 -21.15 -7.65
C ASP A 53 7.67 -20.15 -6.48
N ALA A 54 8.68 -19.33 -6.17
CA ALA A 54 8.57 -18.34 -5.08
C ALA A 54 8.08 -16.96 -5.56
N GLY A 55 7.86 -16.81 -6.87
CA GLY A 55 7.51 -15.54 -7.49
C GLY A 55 6.12 -15.05 -7.08
N ASP A 56 5.13 -15.94 -7.15
CA ASP A 56 3.73 -15.61 -6.92
C ASP A 56 3.50 -15.15 -5.46
N PHE A 57 4.02 -15.90 -4.48
CA PHE A 57 3.92 -15.52 -3.07
C PHE A 57 4.57 -14.16 -2.77
N ARG A 58 5.72 -13.85 -3.39
CA ARG A 58 6.40 -12.57 -3.18
C ARG A 58 5.62 -11.42 -3.81
N LEU A 59 5.00 -11.62 -4.97
CA LEU A 59 4.13 -10.62 -5.58
C LEU A 59 2.86 -10.40 -4.77
N GLU A 60 2.24 -11.46 -4.25
CA GLU A 60 1.10 -11.36 -3.33
C GLU A 60 1.48 -10.59 -2.05
N ASN A 61 2.66 -10.87 -1.49
CA ASN A 61 3.17 -10.15 -0.33
C ASN A 61 3.43 -8.67 -0.64
N ALA A 62 3.98 -8.36 -1.83
CA ALA A 62 4.17 -6.99 -2.29
C ALA A 62 2.83 -6.24 -2.41
N GLN A 63 1.82 -6.91 -2.98
CA GLN A 63 0.47 -6.37 -3.09
C GLN A 63 -0.11 -6.08 -1.71
N MET A 64 0.02 -7.02 -0.76
CA MET A 64 -0.48 -6.86 0.60
C MET A 64 0.18 -5.68 1.32
N LEU A 65 1.52 -5.60 1.27
CA LEU A 65 2.29 -4.52 1.86
C LEU A 65 1.88 -3.16 1.27
N SER A 66 1.69 -3.08 -0.04
CA SER A 66 1.25 -1.83 -0.70
C SER A 66 -0.10 -1.35 -0.19
N GLN A 67 -1.06 -2.27 0.04
CA GLN A 67 -2.38 -1.91 0.56
C GLN A 67 -2.30 -1.40 2.00
N MET A 68 -1.48 -2.03 2.84
CA MET A 68 -1.27 -1.60 4.23
C MET A 68 -0.62 -0.20 4.30
N ILE A 69 0.41 0.04 3.46
CA ILE A 69 1.06 1.35 3.35
C ILE A 69 0.03 2.41 2.93
N CYS A 70 -0.78 2.14 1.91
CA CYS A 70 -1.83 3.07 1.48
C CYS A 70 -2.83 3.37 2.60
N THR A 71 -3.27 2.36 3.36
CA THR A 71 -4.17 2.58 4.50
C THR A 71 -3.54 3.48 5.56
N LEU A 72 -2.27 3.25 5.90
CA LEU A 72 -1.55 4.07 6.89
C LEU A 72 -1.42 5.53 6.45
N VAL A 73 -1.10 5.77 5.17
CA VAL A 73 -1.00 7.12 4.61
C VAL A 73 -2.36 7.81 4.59
N VAL A 74 -3.42 7.11 4.18
CA VAL A 74 -4.80 7.65 4.20
C VAL A 74 -5.25 7.97 5.62
N HIS A 75 -4.94 7.11 6.59
CA HIS A 75 -5.23 7.34 8.00
C HIS A 75 -4.48 8.54 8.57
N ALA A 76 -3.18 8.64 8.30
CA ALA A 76 -2.37 9.78 8.73
C ALA A 76 -2.91 11.10 8.16
N ARG A 77 -3.30 11.09 6.89
CA ARG A 77 -3.93 12.23 6.23
C ARG A 77 -5.26 12.62 6.89
N ALA A 78 -6.13 11.64 7.15
CA ALA A 78 -7.41 11.88 7.80
C ALA A 78 -7.26 12.45 9.23
N LYS A 79 -6.25 11.99 9.98
CA LYS A 79 -5.91 12.55 11.30
C LYS A 79 -5.31 13.96 11.20
N GLY A 80 -4.52 14.25 10.16
CA GLY A 80 -4.00 15.59 9.91
C GLY A 80 -5.09 16.61 9.56
N GLU A 81 -6.02 16.24 8.68
CA GLU A 81 -7.17 17.07 8.28
C GLU A 81 -8.17 17.29 9.44
N ALA A 82 -8.20 16.41 10.45
CA ALA A 82 -9.06 16.55 11.63
C ALA A 82 -8.52 17.56 12.68
N HIS A 83 -7.31 18.08 12.49
CA HIS A 83 -6.66 19.05 13.38
C HIS A 83 -6.59 20.48 12.82
N GLU A 84 -7.15 20.73 11.62
CA GLU A 84 -7.41 22.08 11.05
C GLU A 84 -8.87 22.51 11.26
#